data_AF-A0A3E0HZF5-F1
#
_entry.id   AF-A0A3E0HZF5-F1
#
_cell.length_a   1.000
_cell.length_b   1.000
_cell.length_c   1.000
_cell.angle_alpha   90.00
_cell.angle_beta   90.00
_cell.angle_gamma   90.00
#
_symmetry.space_group_name_H-M   'P 1'
#
loop_
_entity.id
_entity.type
_entity.pdbx_description
1 polymer ?
#
loop_
_entity_poly.entity_id
_entity_poly.type
_entity_poly.pdbx_seq_one_letter_code
_entity_poly.pdbx_strand_id
1 'polypeptide(L)'
;MDTTQINLGETEQIHAHYTPVKKLGHWTTATRFHVKARRGLVVLDLRSPRIPDGDIDIELDGDHSLVKLLVAENDVVDHWDLCWLGRGKVKDHEGTATDGRRIRVHGEVRHGEIRVRRGGTAQLTAMFSREYVDDVRRAHREGGMPTVDDPTRVA
;
A
#
# COMPACT_ATOMS: atom_id res chain seq x y z
N MET A 1 18.57 -29.99 19.83
CA MET A 1 19.05 -29.28 18.62
C MET A 1 17.81 -28.71 17.99
N ASP A 2 17.61 -27.41 18.23
CA ASP A 2 16.38 -26.70 17.91
C ASP A 2 16.49 -26.19 16.48
N THR A 3 15.61 -26.65 15.59
CA THR A 3 15.58 -26.17 14.21
C THR A 3 14.75 -24.91 14.18
N THR A 4 15.43 -23.76 14.27
CA THR A 4 14.82 -22.45 14.04
C THR A 4 14.28 -22.42 12.60
N GLN A 5 12.96 -22.58 12.46
CA GLN A 5 12.27 -22.28 11.20
C GLN A 5 12.44 -20.80 10.89
N ILE A 6 13.20 -20.52 9.84
CA ILE A 6 13.29 -19.19 9.26
C ILE A 6 11.95 -18.97 8.54
N ASN A 7 11.02 -18.26 9.17
CA ASN A 7 9.78 -17.82 8.53
C ASN A 7 10.15 -16.91 7.35
N LEU A 8 10.23 -17.48 6.15
CA LEU A 8 10.32 -16.75 4.90
C LEU A 8 9.04 -15.92 4.77
N GLY A 9 9.17 -14.62 5.05
CA GLY A 9 8.13 -13.60 5.22
C GLY A 9 6.74 -13.91 4.67
N GLU A 10 5.76 -13.95 5.58
CA GLU A 10 4.33 -14.12 5.34
C GLU A 10 3.83 -13.16 4.23
N THR A 11 3.20 -13.72 3.21
CA THR A 11 2.58 -12.94 2.13
C THR A 11 1.17 -12.55 2.54
N GLU A 12 0.93 -11.25 2.66
CA GLU A 12 -0.38 -10.68 2.93
C GLU A 12 -1.32 -10.85 1.72
N GLN A 13 -2.53 -11.35 1.97
CA GLN A 13 -3.55 -11.55 0.94
C GLN A 13 -4.59 -10.43 1.01
N ILE A 14 -4.73 -9.65 -0.06
CA ILE A 14 -5.68 -8.52 -0.13
C ILE A 14 -6.68 -8.77 -1.23
N HIS A 15 -7.92 -9.03 -0.85
CA HIS A 15 -9.00 -9.32 -1.80
C HIS A 15 -10.08 -8.22 -1.75
N ALA A 16 -10.31 -7.56 -2.88
CA ALA A 16 -11.36 -6.57 -3.06
C ALA A 16 -12.28 -6.98 -4.22
N HIS A 17 -13.53 -7.32 -3.92
CA HIS A 17 -14.52 -7.74 -4.92
C HIS A 17 -15.75 -6.83 -4.81
N TYR A 18 -15.94 -5.94 -5.80
CA TYR A 18 -17.04 -4.96 -5.85
C TYR A 18 -17.13 -4.03 -4.62
N THR A 19 -16.05 -3.92 -3.86
CA THR A 19 -16.00 -3.16 -2.60
C THR A 19 -14.64 -2.47 -2.47
N PRO A 20 -14.54 -1.35 -1.72
CA PRO A 20 -13.25 -0.84 -1.30
C PRO A 20 -12.63 -1.68 -0.17
N VAL A 21 -11.33 -1.90 -0.24
CA VAL A 21 -10.48 -2.37 0.86
C VAL A 21 -9.38 -1.34 1.09
N LYS A 22 -9.25 -0.87 2.32
CA LYS A 22 -8.22 0.09 2.71
C LYS A 22 -7.39 -0.50 3.84
N LYS A 23 -6.08 -0.51 3.63
CA LYS A 23 -5.06 -0.94 4.57
C LYS A 23 -4.18 0.27 4.85
N LEU A 24 -4.43 0.94 5.96
CA LEU A 24 -3.89 2.27 6.29
C LEU A 24 -3.13 2.23 7.62
N GLY A 25 -2.14 3.11 7.80
CA GLY A 25 -1.37 3.18 9.05
C GLY A 25 -0.47 1.97 9.27
N HIS A 26 -0.36 1.53 10.53
CA HIS A 26 0.46 0.39 10.98
C HIS A 26 -0.23 -0.97 10.82
N TRP A 27 -0.69 -1.29 9.61
CA TRP A 27 -1.55 -2.46 9.39
C TRP A 27 -0.81 -3.78 9.17
N THR A 28 0.49 -3.74 8.87
CA THR A 28 1.30 -4.94 8.57
C THR A 28 2.78 -4.72 8.88
N THR A 29 3.50 -5.84 8.95
CA THR A 29 4.97 -5.93 8.94
C THR A 29 5.49 -6.76 7.76
N ALA A 30 4.61 -7.17 6.84
CA ALA A 30 4.98 -7.97 5.69
C ALA A 30 5.64 -7.12 4.59
N THR A 31 6.47 -7.77 3.78
CA THR A 31 7.08 -7.17 2.58
C THR A 31 6.57 -7.79 1.28
N ARG A 32 5.68 -8.79 1.36
CA ARG A 32 5.08 -9.46 0.19
C ARG A 32 3.57 -9.38 0.24
N PHE A 33 2.98 -9.06 -0.89
CA PHE A 33 1.55 -8.83 -1.02
C PHE A 33 1.03 -9.52 -2.26
N HIS A 34 -0.09 -10.22 -2.11
CA HIS A 34 -0.88 -10.70 -3.24
C HIS A 34 -2.23 -10.00 -3.22
N VAL A 35 -2.48 -9.22 -4.27
CA VAL A 35 -3.63 -8.34 -4.38
C VAL A 35 -4.55 -8.84 -5.48
N LYS A 36 -5.76 -9.25 -5.12
CA LYS A 36 -6.83 -9.55 -6.07
C LYS A 36 -7.90 -8.49 -6.00
N ALA A 37 -8.09 -7.74 -7.07
CA ALA A 37 -9.05 -6.64 -7.11
C ALA A 37 -9.94 -6.73 -8.34
N ARG A 38 -11.23 -6.99 -8.15
CA ARG A 38 -12.24 -7.01 -9.22
C ARG A 38 -13.32 -5.98 -8.97
N ARG A 39 -13.47 -5.02 -9.90
CA ARG A 39 -14.47 -3.92 -9.83
C ARG A 39 -14.47 -3.20 -8.48
N GLY A 40 -13.30 -3.13 -7.84
CA GLY A 40 -13.10 -2.65 -6.49
C GLY A 40 -11.98 -1.62 -6.40
N LEU A 41 -11.82 -1.07 -5.20
CA LEU A 41 -10.75 -0.15 -4.85
C LEU A 41 -9.85 -0.82 -3.81
N VAL A 42 -8.54 -0.81 -4.01
CA VAL A 42 -7.56 -1.14 -2.97
C VAL A 42 -6.76 0.11 -2.64
N VAL A 43 -6.59 0.39 -1.35
CA VAL A 43 -5.61 1.38 -0.87
C VAL A 43 -4.64 0.67 0.05
N LEU A 44 -3.37 0.63 -0.33
CA LEU A 44 -2.29 0.10 0.51
C LEU A 44 -1.42 1.25 0.98
N ASP A 45 -1.32 1.42 2.28
CA ASP A 45 -0.37 2.33 2.91
C ASP A 45 0.91 1.59 3.25
N LEU A 46 1.98 1.89 2.53
CA LEU A 46 3.28 1.25 2.63
C LEU A 46 4.30 2.15 3.33
N ARG A 47 3.86 3.29 3.87
CA ARG A 47 4.71 4.29 4.55
C ARG A 47 5.13 3.87 5.96
N SER A 48 4.62 2.76 6.46
CA SER A 48 4.85 2.38 7.86
C SER A 48 6.30 1.97 8.09
N PRO A 49 6.98 2.53 9.11
CA PRO A 49 8.31 2.09 9.52
C PRO A 49 8.31 0.69 10.19
N ARG A 50 7.13 0.09 10.41
CA ARG A 50 7.01 -1.28 10.93
C ARG A 50 7.19 -2.34 9.82
N ILE A 51 7.08 -1.94 8.56
CA ILE A 51 7.47 -2.80 7.45
C ILE A 51 9.00 -2.82 7.43
N PRO A 52 9.65 -3.99 7.62
CA PRO A 52 11.11 -4.10 7.66
C PRO A 52 11.77 -3.48 6.43
N ASP A 53 13.02 -3.04 6.59
CA ASP A 53 13.84 -2.53 5.50
C ASP A 53 13.98 -3.55 4.35
N GLY A 54 14.24 -3.03 3.15
CA GLY A 54 14.38 -3.80 1.92
C GLY A 54 13.20 -3.61 0.96
N ASP A 55 13.16 -4.42 -0.08
CA ASP A 55 12.16 -4.29 -1.14
C ASP A 55 10.79 -4.81 -0.72
N ILE A 56 9.75 -4.19 -1.27
CA ILE A 56 8.37 -4.68 -1.19
C ILE A 56 8.02 -5.32 -2.54
N ASP A 57 7.40 -6.50 -2.51
CA ASP A 57 6.91 -7.21 -3.68
C ASP A 57 5.37 -7.29 -3.66
N ILE A 58 4.75 -6.83 -4.75
CA ILE A 58 3.29 -6.83 -4.92
C ILE A 58 2.95 -7.58 -6.21
N GLU A 59 2.36 -8.76 -6.05
CA GLU A 59 1.68 -9.48 -7.12
C GLU A 59 0.24 -8.98 -7.24
N LEU A 60 -0.14 -8.47 -8.40
CA LEU A 60 -1.46 -7.88 -8.66
C LEU A 60 -2.22 -8.66 -9.73
N ASP A 61 -3.41 -9.13 -9.38
CA ASP A 61 -4.45 -9.59 -10.30
C ASP A 61 -5.63 -8.60 -10.24
N GLY A 62 -5.70 -7.73 -11.24
CA GLY A 62 -6.68 -6.66 -11.33
C GLY A 62 -7.67 -6.85 -12.47
N ASP A 63 -8.95 -6.61 -12.21
CA ASP A 63 -9.99 -6.57 -13.24
C ASP A 63 -10.97 -5.42 -12.99
N HIS A 64 -10.97 -4.41 -13.86
CA HIS A 64 -11.76 -3.19 -13.69
C HIS A 64 -11.56 -2.52 -12.32
N SER A 65 -10.33 -2.56 -11.80
CA SER A 65 -10.00 -2.11 -10.45
C SER A 65 -9.20 -0.81 -10.43
N LEU A 66 -9.25 -0.14 -9.27
CA LEU A 66 -8.37 0.96 -8.93
C LEU A 66 -7.51 0.54 -7.73
N VAL A 67 -6.19 0.59 -7.88
CA VAL A 67 -5.24 0.37 -6.77
C VAL A 67 -4.55 1.69 -6.46
N LYS A 68 -4.52 2.11 -5.19
CA LYS A 68 -3.74 3.24 -4.72
C LYS A 68 -2.64 2.74 -3.80
N LEU A 69 -1.40 3.09 -4.13
CA LEU A 69 -0.23 2.86 -3.28
C LEU A 69 0.12 4.18 -2.62
N LEU A 70 0.03 4.24 -1.29
CA LEU A 70 0.56 5.34 -0.51
C LEU A 70 1.97 4.93 -0.08
N VAL A 71 2.97 5.64 -0.57
CA VAL A 71 4.38 5.23 -0.41
C VAL A 71 5.17 6.36 0.23
N ALA A 72 6.34 6.06 0.80
CA ALA A 72 7.19 7.12 1.30
C ALA A 72 7.66 8.01 0.14
N GLU A 73 8.02 9.26 0.45
CA GLU A 73 8.33 10.27 -0.57
C GLU A 73 9.37 9.77 -1.58
N ASN A 74 10.40 9.09 -1.08
CA ASN A 74 11.56 8.65 -1.86
C ASN A 74 11.44 7.21 -2.41
N ASP A 75 10.37 6.47 -2.10
CA ASP A 75 10.27 5.05 -2.49
C ASP A 75 10.11 4.88 -4.01
N VAL A 76 10.86 3.99 -4.63
CA VAL A 76 10.78 3.76 -6.07
C VAL A 76 9.69 2.73 -6.38
N VAL A 77 8.66 3.09 -7.14
CA VAL A 77 7.66 2.12 -7.62
C VAL A 77 8.11 1.57 -8.98
N ASP A 78 8.55 0.33 -8.96
CA ASP A 78 8.94 -0.43 -10.15
C ASP A 78 7.75 -1.22 -10.67
N HIS A 79 7.31 -0.95 -11.89
CA HIS A 79 6.12 -1.56 -12.48
C HIS A 79 6.38 -2.10 -13.89
N TRP A 80 7.65 -2.38 -14.22
CA TRP A 80 8.05 -2.86 -15.55
C TRP A 80 7.46 -4.23 -15.89
N ASP A 81 7.19 -5.05 -14.88
CA ASP A 81 6.69 -6.42 -15.03
C ASP A 81 5.15 -6.53 -15.02
N LEU A 82 4.43 -5.40 -15.16
CA LEU A 82 2.97 -5.41 -15.28
C LEU A 82 2.51 -5.77 -16.69
N CYS A 83 1.66 -6.80 -16.78
CA CYS A 83 0.94 -7.13 -18.00
C CYS A 83 -0.42 -6.43 -18.04
N TRP A 84 -0.64 -5.56 -19.02
CA TRP A 84 -1.91 -4.86 -19.21
C TRP A 84 -2.81 -5.60 -20.21
N LEU A 85 -3.92 -6.13 -19.74
CA LEU A 85 -4.96 -6.75 -20.56
C LEU A 85 -6.05 -5.72 -20.88
N GLY A 86 -5.81 -4.91 -21.92
CA GLY A 86 -6.70 -3.83 -22.33
C GLY A 86 -6.30 -2.47 -21.75
N ARG A 87 -7.27 -1.55 -21.61
CA ARG A 87 -6.97 -0.17 -21.16
C ARG A 87 -6.46 -0.15 -19.73
N GLY A 88 -5.27 0.38 -19.49
CA GLY A 88 -4.80 0.64 -18.14
C GLY A 88 -3.50 1.42 -18.12
N LYS A 89 -3.11 1.87 -16.93
CA LYS A 89 -1.87 2.60 -16.70
C LYS A 89 -1.54 2.72 -15.22
N VAL A 90 -0.28 2.95 -14.95
CA VAL A 90 0.19 3.54 -13.69
C VAL A 90 0.13 5.07 -13.81
N LYS A 91 -0.29 5.75 -12.75
CA LYS A 91 -0.19 7.19 -12.59
C LYS A 91 0.65 7.50 -11.35
N ASP A 92 1.80 8.11 -11.57
CA ASP A 92 2.62 8.73 -10.53
C ASP A 92 2.73 10.21 -10.90
N HIS A 93 1.91 11.06 -10.27
CA HIS A 93 1.84 12.49 -10.60
C HIS A 93 2.85 13.32 -9.79
N GLU A 94 3.36 12.74 -8.73
CA GLU A 94 4.23 13.36 -7.74
C GLU A 94 5.71 13.23 -8.11
N GLY A 95 6.05 12.45 -9.14
CA GLY A 95 7.37 12.32 -9.73
C GLY A 95 8.04 10.97 -9.46
N THR A 96 9.07 10.64 -10.23
CA THR A 96 9.84 9.39 -10.08
C THR A 96 10.93 9.59 -9.03
N ALA A 97 10.79 8.95 -7.87
CA ALA A 97 11.86 8.89 -6.88
C ALA A 97 12.98 7.92 -7.34
N THR A 98 14.20 8.09 -6.80
CA THR A 98 15.38 7.33 -7.28
C THR A 98 16.26 6.72 -6.18
N ASP A 99 15.98 7.00 -4.91
CA ASP A 99 16.92 6.73 -3.80
C ASP A 99 16.30 6.02 -2.57
N GLY A 100 14.97 5.87 -2.50
CA GLY A 100 14.30 5.11 -1.44
C GLY A 100 14.14 3.62 -1.75
N ARG A 101 13.31 2.92 -0.94
CA ARG A 101 13.09 1.47 -1.09
C ARG A 101 12.43 1.17 -2.43
N ARG A 102 12.70 -0.01 -3.02
CA ARG A 102 11.98 -0.44 -4.21
C ARG A 102 10.68 -1.14 -3.83
N ILE A 103 9.61 -0.76 -4.49
CA ILE A 103 8.29 -1.40 -4.44
C ILE A 103 8.04 -1.98 -5.83
N ARG A 104 8.29 -3.27 -5.98
CA ARG A 104 8.05 -4.00 -7.22
C ARG A 104 6.58 -4.37 -7.32
N VAL A 105 5.97 -4.02 -8.45
CA VAL A 105 4.59 -4.34 -8.78
C VAL A 105 4.59 -5.15 -10.07
N HIS A 106 4.07 -6.37 -10.02
CA HIS A 106 4.01 -7.29 -11.15
C HIS A 106 2.66 -8.01 -11.19
N GLY A 107 2.40 -8.74 -12.27
CA GLY A 107 1.15 -9.48 -12.46
C GLY A 107 0.30 -8.95 -13.62
N GLU A 108 -1.01 -9.20 -13.58
CA GLU A 108 -1.95 -8.92 -14.66
C GLU A 108 -3.01 -7.89 -14.26
N VAL A 109 -3.25 -6.90 -15.12
CA VAL A 109 -4.31 -5.92 -14.92
C VAL A 109 -5.18 -5.78 -16.15
N ARG A 110 -6.43 -6.21 -16.04
CA ARG A 110 -7.48 -6.04 -17.04
C ARG A 110 -8.28 -4.77 -16.77
N HIS A 111 -8.28 -3.82 -17.69
CA HIS A 111 -9.11 -2.61 -17.57
C HIS A 111 -8.96 -1.81 -16.26
N GLY A 112 -7.75 -1.71 -15.69
CA GLY A 112 -7.52 -1.12 -14.37
C GLY A 112 -6.63 0.12 -14.36
N GLU A 113 -6.47 0.71 -13.18
CA GLU A 113 -5.57 1.83 -12.95
C GLU A 113 -4.83 1.66 -11.62
N ILE A 114 -3.53 1.95 -11.61
CA ILE A 114 -2.72 2.03 -10.39
C ILE A 114 -2.35 3.50 -10.19
N ARG A 115 -2.52 4.03 -8.97
CA ARG A 115 -2.11 5.38 -8.58
C ARG A 115 -1.08 5.31 -7.48
N VAL A 116 0.08 5.87 -7.72
CA VAL A 116 1.10 6.10 -6.70
C VAL A 116 0.84 7.46 -6.06
N ARG A 117 0.87 7.54 -4.74
CA ARG A 117 0.71 8.78 -3.97
C ARG A 117 1.86 8.91 -2.98
N ARG A 118 2.46 10.09 -2.95
CA ARG A 118 3.65 10.44 -2.17
C ARG A 118 3.39 11.66 -1.29
N GLY A 119 4.23 11.84 -0.27
CA GLY A 119 4.24 13.05 0.57
C GLY A 119 2.85 13.46 1.06
N GLY A 120 2.53 14.76 0.94
CA GLY A 120 1.25 15.31 1.37
C GLY A 120 0.03 14.69 0.69
N THR A 121 0.12 14.24 -0.57
CA THR A 121 -1.01 13.59 -1.25
C THR A 121 -1.30 12.22 -0.66
N ALA A 122 -0.27 11.48 -0.23
CA ALA A 122 -0.44 10.23 0.50
C ALA A 122 -1.15 10.47 1.84
N GLN A 123 -0.70 11.47 2.60
CA GLN A 123 -1.33 11.86 3.87
C GLN A 123 -2.80 12.25 3.69
N LEU A 124 -3.11 13.14 2.74
CA LEU A 124 -4.49 13.54 2.45
C LEU A 124 -5.35 12.36 2.01
N THR A 125 -4.81 11.46 1.18
CA THR A 125 -5.53 10.26 0.75
C THR A 125 -5.89 9.36 1.95
N ALA A 126 -5.00 9.25 2.94
CA ALA A 126 -5.26 8.52 4.17
C ALA A 126 -6.27 9.24 5.07
N MET A 127 -6.20 10.58 5.17
CA MET A 127 -7.13 11.38 5.98
C MET A 127 -8.58 11.34 5.49
N PHE A 128 -8.80 11.29 4.17
CA PHE A 128 -10.14 11.16 3.58
C PHE A 128 -10.66 9.72 3.62
N SER A 129 -10.66 9.14 4.82
CA SER A 129 -11.04 7.75 5.09
C SER A 129 -11.83 7.64 6.39
N ARG A 130 -12.59 6.56 6.55
CA ARG A 130 -13.31 6.30 7.81
C ARG A 130 -12.32 5.87 8.88
N GLU A 131 -11.29 5.15 8.47
CA GLU A 131 -10.19 4.65 9.27
C GLU A 131 -9.46 5.81 9.98
N TYR A 132 -9.23 6.93 9.29
CA TYR A 132 -8.66 8.13 9.93
C TYR A 132 -9.60 8.75 10.97
N VAL A 133 -10.90 8.80 10.71
CA VAL A 133 -11.88 9.32 11.69
C VAL A 133 -11.89 8.46 12.96
N ASP A 134 -11.86 7.13 12.79
CA ASP A 134 -11.83 6.20 13.91
C ASP A 134 -10.49 6.28 14.67
N ASP A 135 -9.38 6.48 13.97
CA ASP A 135 -8.05 6.70 14.54
C ASP A 135 -7.96 8.02 15.34
N VAL A 136 -8.49 9.13 14.82
CA VAL A 136 -8.57 10.41 15.53
C VAL A 136 -9.41 10.28 16.80
N ARG A 137 -10.54 9.59 16.73
CA ARG A 137 -11.39 9.34 17.92
C ARG A 137 -10.65 8.52 18.97
N ARG A 138 -9.87 7.52 18.55
CA ARG A 138 -9.03 6.72 19.45
C ARG A 138 -7.96 7.59 20.10
N ALA A 139 -7.17 8.29 19.28
CA ALA A 139 -6.09 9.17 19.72
C ALA A 139 -6.59 10.23 20.71
N HIS A 140 -7.75 10.84 20.46
CA HIS A 140 -8.36 11.80 21.38
C HIS A 140 -8.69 11.18 22.75
N ARG A 141 -9.24 9.96 22.78
CA ARG A 141 -9.55 9.26 24.04
C ARG A 141 -8.29 8.86 24.82
N GLU A 142 -7.22 8.53 24.10
CA GLU A 142 -5.97 8.02 24.67
C GLU A 142 -4.93 9.12 24.94
N GLY A 143 -5.19 10.36 24.54
CA GLY A 143 -4.28 11.50 24.72
C GLY A 143 -3.07 11.50 23.78
N GLY A 144 -3.20 10.89 22.60
CA GLY A 144 -2.13 10.76 21.60
C GLY A 144 -2.44 11.44 20.26
N MET A 145 -1.62 11.15 19.26
CA MET A 145 -1.80 11.61 17.88
C MET A 145 -2.33 10.49 16.97
N PRO A 146 -3.12 10.79 15.94
CA PRO A 146 -3.44 9.81 14.91
C PRO A 146 -2.17 9.40 14.16
N THR A 147 -2.20 8.16 13.68
CA THR A 147 -1.12 7.45 12.98
C THR A 147 -1.49 7.11 11.54
N VAL A 148 -2.77 7.18 11.17
CA VAL A 148 -3.22 6.89 9.79
C VAL A 148 -2.78 7.97 8.80
N ASP A 149 -2.82 9.24 9.18
CA ASP A 149 -2.33 10.34 8.34
C ASP A 149 -0.81 10.26 8.16
N ASP A 150 -0.10 10.02 9.26
CA ASP A 150 1.35 9.91 9.29
C ASP A 150 1.80 8.69 10.14
N PRO A 151 2.05 7.55 9.49
CA PRO A 151 2.50 6.33 10.17
C PRO A 151 3.94 6.42 10.67
N THR A 152 4.67 7.50 10.39
CA THR A 152 6.05 7.67 10.86
C THR A 152 6.13 8.34 12.22
N ARG A 153 5.01 8.88 12.73
CA ARG A 153 4.96 9.44 14.08
C ARG A 153 5.26 8.36 15.11
N VAL A 154 6.28 8.62 15.91
CA VAL A 154 6.56 7.83 17.11
C VAL A 154 5.54 8.24 18.16
N ALA A 155 4.83 7.27 18.73
CA ALA A 155 3.93 7.47 19.86
C ALA A 155 4.71 7.76 21.15
#